data_AF-A0A1S5Y1Q7-F1
#
_entry.id   AF-A0A1S5Y1Q7-F1
#
_cell.length_a   1.000
_cell.length_b   1.000
_cell.length_c   1.000
_cell.angle_alpha   90.00
_cell.angle_beta   90.00
_cell.angle_gamma   90.00
#
_symmetry.space_group_name_H-M   'P 1'
#
loop_
_entity.id
_entity.type
_entity.pdbx_description
1 polymer ?
#
loop_
_entity_poly.entity_id
_entity_poly.type
_entity_poly.pdbx_seq_one_letter_code
_entity_poly.pdbx_strand_id
1 'polypeptide(L)'
;MVLVPAGEFTMGDDSDPKARPVRRVTIAKPFFIDLTEVTVAAYAKCTAVRECTETSVHGPGVTPEEAEQQGAKCNARHADRGEHPINCVDRT
;
A
#
# COMPACT_ATOMS: atom_id res chain seq x y z
N MET A 1 0.86 -14.81 -2.33
CA MET A 1 0.36 -14.80 -0.94
C MET A 1 1.16 -15.73 -0.05
N VAL A 2 1.21 -15.46 1.25
CA VAL A 2 1.81 -16.26 2.32
C VAL A 2 0.85 -16.43 3.49
N LEU A 3 0.90 -17.58 4.15
CA LEU A 3 0.07 -17.89 5.31
C LEU A 3 0.63 -17.22 6.56
N VAL A 4 -0.20 -16.43 7.25
CA VAL A 4 0.05 -15.98 8.62
C VAL A 4 -0.73 -16.92 9.54
N PRO A 5 -0.06 -17.71 10.40
CA PRO A 5 -0.74 -18.64 11.30
C PRO A 5 -1.50 -17.90 12.41
N ALA A 6 -2.47 -18.58 13.01
CA ALA A 6 -3.03 -18.15 14.29
C ALA A 6 -1.94 -18.19 15.38
N GLY A 7 -2.03 -17.29 16.35
CA GLY A 7 -1.04 -17.18 17.41
C GLY A 7 -1.03 -15.79 18.05
N GLU A 8 0.00 -15.52 18.83
CA GLU A 8 0.15 -14.24 19.51
C GLU A 8 1.52 -13.64 19.26
N PHE A 9 1.57 -12.31 19.18
CA PHE A 9 2.82 -11.57 19.09
C PHE A 9 2.76 -10.27 19.89
N THR A 10 3.91 -9.71 20.19
CA THR A 10 4.02 -8.40 20.83
C THR A 10 4.11 -7.33 19.75
N MET A 11 3.17 -6.38 19.74
CA MET A 11 3.14 -5.28 18.79
C MET A 11 3.49 -3.97 19.49
N GLY A 12 4.33 -3.16 18.83
CA GLY A 12 4.83 -1.88 19.32
C GLY A 12 6.29 -1.95 19.78
N ASP A 13 6.84 -0.79 20.14
CA ASP A 13 8.20 -0.64 20.66
C ASP A 13 8.21 0.42 21.76
N ASP A 14 8.81 0.12 22.92
CA ASP A 14 8.96 1.06 24.02
C ASP A 14 10.06 2.09 23.76
N SER A 15 10.95 1.89 22.80
CA SER A 15 11.99 2.86 22.47
C SER A 15 11.48 4.02 21.59
N ASP A 16 10.42 3.80 20.82
CA ASP A 16 9.79 4.80 19.95
C ASP A 16 8.45 5.28 20.51
N PRO A 17 8.33 6.55 20.97
CA PRO A 17 7.07 7.11 21.45
C PRO A 17 5.89 6.98 20.48
N LYS A 18 6.13 6.92 19.16
CA LYS A 18 5.09 6.74 18.12
C LYS A 18 4.64 5.28 17.97
N ALA A 19 5.42 4.32 18.46
CA ALA A 19 5.14 2.90 18.40
C ALA A 19 4.55 2.32 19.70
N ARG A 20 4.42 3.14 20.75
CA ARG A 20 3.82 2.77 22.04
C ARG A 20 2.28 2.76 21.98
N PRO A 21 1.61 2.01 22.88
CA PRO A 21 2.19 1.09 23.85
C PRO A 21 2.50 -0.27 23.23
N VAL A 22 3.54 -0.91 23.77
CA VAL A 22 3.79 -2.34 23.56
C VAL A 22 2.63 -3.14 24.13
N ARG A 23 2.01 -4.01 23.31
CA ARG A 23 0.89 -4.87 23.74
C ARG A 23 0.88 -6.22 23.05
N ARG A 24 0.27 -7.22 23.70
CA ARG A 24 0.02 -8.54 23.10
C ARG A 24 -1.16 -8.44 22.13
N VAL A 25 -0.99 -8.96 20.92
CA VAL A 25 -2.04 -9.09 19.89
C VAL A 25 -2.25 -10.56 19.57
N THR A 26 -3.51 -10.99 19.54
CA THR A 26 -3.91 -12.37 19.23
C THR A 26 -4.54 -12.44 17.84
N ILE A 27 -3.96 -13.27 16.97
CA ILE A 27 -4.53 -13.65 15.68
C ILE A 27 -5.36 -14.92 15.93
N ALA A 28 -6.67 -14.77 16.03
CA ALA A 28 -7.57 -15.86 16.40
C ALA A 28 -7.72 -16.94 15.31
N LYS A 29 -7.55 -16.57 14.04
CA LYS A 29 -7.65 -17.46 12.88
C LYS A 29 -6.53 -17.14 11.89
N PRO A 30 -5.95 -18.16 11.22
CA PRO A 30 -4.95 -17.91 10.20
C PRO A 30 -5.56 -17.17 9.02
N PHE A 31 -4.74 -16.39 8.32
CA PHE A 31 -5.14 -15.68 7.10
C PHE A 31 -3.96 -15.59 6.14
N PHE A 32 -4.25 -15.33 4.87
CA PHE A 32 -3.22 -15.10 3.87
C PHE A 32 -3.03 -13.59 3.65
N ILE A 33 -1.79 -13.16 3.45
CA ILE A 33 -1.44 -11.83 2.96
C ILE A 33 -0.57 -11.94 1.73
N ASP A 34 -0.46 -10.89 0.93
CA ASP A 34 0.53 -10.88 -0.15
C ASP A 34 1.96 -10.91 0.41
N LEU A 35 2.84 -11.59 -0.32
CA LEU A 35 4.26 -11.69 0.06
C LEU A 35 5.03 -10.41 -0.27
N THR A 36 4.58 -9.73 -1.32
CA THR A 36 5.13 -8.47 -1.82
C THR A 36 3.98 -7.47 -1.90
N GLU A 37 4.31 -6.18 -1.98
CA GLU A 37 3.32 -5.17 -2.32
C GLU A 37 2.75 -5.45 -3.73
N VAL A 38 1.52 -4.99 -3.98
CA VAL A 38 0.87 -5.12 -5.29
C VAL A 38 1.71 -4.39 -6.34
N THR A 39 2.02 -5.04 -7.46
CA THR A 39 2.86 -4.43 -8.49
C THR A 39 2.09 -3.47 -9.39
N VAL A 40 2.80 -2.57 -10.06
CA VAL A 40 2.23 -1.70 -11.09
C VAL A 40 1.48 -2.51 -12.16
N ALA A 41 2.09 -3.60 -12.65
CA ALA A 41 1.50 -4.46 -13.67
C ALA A 41 0.24 -5.19 -13.16
N ALA A 42 0.19 -5.56 -11.89
CA ALA A 42 -1.00 -6.18 -11.29
C ALA A 42 -2.13 -5.16 -11.13
N TYR A 43 -1.85 -3.96 -10.60
CA TYR A 43 -2.85 -2.91 -10.42
C TYR A 43 -3.41 -2.39 -11.75
N ALA A 44 -2.56 -2.26 -12.79
CA ALA A 44 -2.99 -1.84 -14.13
C ALA A 44 -4.06 -2.77 -14.74
N LYS A 45 -4.06 -4.06 -14.39
CA LYS A 45 -5.13 -4.99 -14.82
C LYS A 45 -6.47 -4.62 -14.19
N CYS A 46 -6.47 -4.14 -12.96
CA CYS A 46 -7.68 -3.69 -12.24
C CYS A 46 -8.21 -2.37 -12.80
N THR A 47 -7.34 -1.41 -13.10
CA THR A 47 -7.75 -0.13 -13.70
C THR A 47 -8.26 -0.30 -15.13
N ALA A 48 -7.65 -1.22 -15.91
CA ALA A 48 -8.10 -1.53 -17.27
C ALA A 48 -9.54 -2.05 -17.34
N VAL A 49 -10.01 -2.74 -16.28
CA VAL A 49 -11.41 -3.18 -16.15
C VAL A 49 -12.27 -2.19 -15.35
N ARG A 50 -11.71 -1.05 -14.95
CA ARG A 50 -12.38 0.06 -14.23
C ARG A 50 -12.90 -0.31 -12.83
N GLU A 51 -12.31 -1.34 -12.23
CA GLU A 51 -12.60 -1.77 -10.85
C GLU A 51 -11.69 -1.07 -9.82
N CYS A 52 -10.62 -0.42 -10.29
CA CYS A 52 -9.72 0.39 -9.48
C CYS A 52 -9.58 1.81 -10.07
N THR A 53 -9.34 2.80 -9.21
CA THR A 53 -9.06 4.19 -9.61
C THR A 53 -7.71 4.30 -10.32
N GLU A 54 -7.64 5.14 -11.35
CA GLU A 54 -6.37 5.51 -11.97
C GLU A 54 -5.42 6.19 -10.97
N THR A 55 -4.13 5.92 -11.10
CA THR A 55 -3.15 6.45 -10.15
C THR A 55 -2.91 7.94 -10.32
N SER A 56 -2.89 8.67 -9.22
CA SER A 56 -2.51 10.08 -9.17
C SER A 56 -2.02 10.46 -7.78
N VAL A 57 -1.21 11.52 -7.70
CA VAL A 57 -0.89 12.12 -6.41
C VAL A 57 -2.19 12.70 -5.84
N HIS A 58 -2.52 12.32 -4.61
CA HIS A 58 -3.77 12.71 -3.94
C HIS A 58 -3.51 13.03 -2.47
N GLY A 59 -4.44 13.77 -1.87
CA GLY A 59 -4.39 14.13 -0.46
C GLY A 59 -5.21 15.39 -0.15
N PRO A 60 -5.50 15.67 1.14
CA PRO A 60 -6.20 16.89 1.52
C PRO A 60 -5.44 18.13 1.06
N GLY A 61 -6.12 18.99 0.28
CA GLY A 61 -5.57 20.27 -0.20
C GLY A 61 -4.64 20.17 -1.41
N VAL A 62 -4.43 18.98 -1.98
CA VAL A 62 -3.63 18.83 -3.22
C VAL A 62 -4.42 19.34 -4.41
N THR A 63 -3.87 20.34 -5.10
CA THR A 63 -4.41 20.87 -6.36
C THR A 63 -4.05 19.97 -7.55
N PRO A 64 -4.79 20.03 -8.67
CA PRO A 64 -4.43 19.29 -9.88
C PRO A 64 -3.02 19.64 -10.41
N GLU A 65 -2.60 20.90 -10.25
CA GLU A 65 -1.26 21.34 -10.66
C GLU A 65 -0.17 20.68 -9.81
N GLU A 66 -0.32 20.68 -8.49
CA GLU A 66 0.62 20.02 -7.58
C GLU A 66 0.66 18.50 -7.81
N ALA A 67 -0.50 17.90 -8.11
CA ALA A 67 -0.58 16.49 -8.43
C ALA A 67 0.22 16.15 -9.70
N GLU A 68 0.11 17.00 -10.72
CA GLU A 68 0.84 16.82 -11.97
C GLU A 68 2.35 17.02 -11.79
N GLN A 69 2.76 18.09 -11.11
CA GLN A 69 4.17 18.38 -10.82
C GLN A 69 4.85 17.22 -10.07
N GLN A 70 4.10 16.52 -9.22
CA GLN A 70 4.59 15.39 -8.43
C GLN A 70 4.33 14.03 -9.09
N GLY A 71 3.67 13.98 -10.24
CA GLY A 71 3.29 12.74 -10.92
C GLY A 71 4.47 11.84 -11.26
N ALA A 72 5.66 12.40 -11.50
CA ALA A 72 6.89 11.66 -11.72
C ALA A 72 7.31 10.78 -10.52
N LYS A 73 6.73 10.97 -9.33
CA LYS A 73 6.95 10.11 -8.15
C LYS A 73 6.08 8.84 -8.18
N CYS A 74 5.07 8.78 -9.05
CA CYS A 74 4.19 7.63 -9.18
C CYS A 74 4.81 6.58 -10.10
N ASN A 75 4.96 5.35 -9.60
CA ASN A 75 5.60 4.25 -10.30
C ASN A 75 4.90 3.88 -11.60
N ALA A 76 3.57 4.04 -11.67
CA ALA A 76 2.80 3.79 -12.89
C ALA A 76 3.18 4.71 -14.07
N ARG A 77 3.84 5.85 -13.84
CA ARG A 77 4.30 6.74 -14.92
C ARG A 77 5.62 6.30 -15.55
N HIS A 78 6.24 5.23 -15.06
CA HIS A 78 7.54 4.74 -15.51
C HIS A 78 7.41 3.35 -16.14
N ALA A 79 7.76 3.24 -17.42
CA ALA A 79 7.60 2.00 -18.19
C ALA A 79 8.47 0.84 -17.68
N ASP A 80 9.58 1.14 -17.01
CA ASP A 80 10.52 0.17 -16.44
C ASP A 80 10.11 -0.35 -15.05
N ARG A 81 8.98 0.13 -14.48
CA ARG A 81 8.57 -0.16 -13.10
C ARG A 81 7.42 -1.15 -12.96
N GLY A 82 7.17 -1.99 -13.97
CA GLY A 82 6.06 -2.96 -13.97
C GLY A 82 5.99 -3.86 -12.72
N GLU A 83 7.15 -4.30 -12.21
CA GLU A 83 7.26 -5.16 -11.02
C GLU A 83 7.49 -4.39 -9.72
N HIS A 84 7.56 -3.05 -9.77
CA HIS A 84 7.66 -2.24 -8.56
C HIS A 84 6.31 -2.15 -7.85
N PRO A 85 6.30 -1.87 -6.55
CA PRO A 85 5.08 -1.58 -5.80
C PRO A 85 4.29 -0.44 -6.44
N ILE A 86 2.97 -0.62 -6.58
CA ILE A 86 2.10 0.48 -6.97
C ILE A 86 2.03 1.50 -5.82
N ASN A 87 2.19 2.77 -6.16
CA ASN A 87 1.98 3.90 -5.27
C ASN A 87 1.07 4.93 -5.96
N CYS A 88 0.71 6.02 -5.26
CA CYS A 88 -0.26 7.00 -5.75
C CYS A 88 -1.65 6.39 -6.04
N VAL A 89 -2.06 5.41 -5.24
CA VAL A 89 -3.41 4.82 -5.26
C VAL A 89 -4.23 5.38 -4.12
N ASP A 90 -5.48 5.77 -4.38
CA ASP A 90 -6.37 6.23 -3.34
C ASP A 90 -7.08 5.06 -2.63
N ARG A 91 -7.55 5.34 -1.42
CA ARG A 91 -8.53 4.52 -0.73
C ARG A 91 -9.85 5.24 -0.94
N THR A 92 -10.56 4.92 -2.03
CA THR A 92 -11.89 5.48 -2.34
C THR A 92 -12.77 5.68 -1.10
#